data_AF-A0AAV4H4R6-F1
#
_entry.id   AF-A0AAV4H4R6-F1
#
_cell.length_a   1.000
_cell.length_b   1.000
_cell.length_c   1.000
_cell.angle_alpha   90.00
_cell.angle_beta   90.00
_cell.angle_gamma   90.00
#
_symmetry.space_group_name_H-M   'P 1'
#
loop_
_entity.id
_entity.type
_entity.pdbx_description
1 polymer ?
#
loop_
_entity_poly.entity_id
_entity_poly.type
_entity_poly.pdbx_seq_one_letter_code
_entity_poly.pdbx_strand_id
1 'polypeptide(L)'
;MILQLLVFGSLWGTFAVRACSEDLVGNGGHLQSPNYPRNYSNSASCVWTITTDPGTRVRLTFDAFDLETGTNLCPYDSLVICDGSNKSGNRLRNLCGGGLPRPVTASGNVLYLEFRADNSVTGRGFHAQWTAACGENLRGNSGTLSSPNYPGRYPNSSRCVWTITTSPGTRVTLTFSRLDLEYGGSFCPHDSLVIRDGDNKRAKRLRKLCGRYLPSRVTASANVMYLEFRADHTVSRSGFQAQWSTESGDRWTEGYSQVVVVVVVVVVIVVVGNSSSRRSSSKCSSNNSKNGSDISSSSSINSRGVLFVEVEIEVVVIILVVIVVVVVVVVVVVVVVVVVVVVVVVAVVIVIVIVVVVIVVRCGRRSPSGSNSSSLVVVVVVVIVVVVVVVVVVVVEK
;
A
#
# COMPACT_ATOMS: atom_id res chain seq x y z
N MET A 1 54.93 -42.19 -47.63
CA MET A 1 53.60 -42.77 -47.94
C MET A 1 52.66 -42.35 -46.81
N ILE A 2 51.86 -41.30 -47.02
CA ILE A 2 50.38 -41.39 -47.25
C ILE A 2 49.69 -41.84 -45.94
N LEU A 3 48.84 -41.08 -45.24
CA LEU A 3 47.79 -40.16 -45.67
C LEU A 3 47.37 -39.27 -44.47
N GLN A 4 47.29 -37.95 -44.66
CA GLN A 4 46.45 -37.07 -43.84
C GLN A 4 45.00 -37.21 -44.31
N LEU A 5 44.08 -37.55 -43.43
CA LEU A 5 42.64 -37.45 -43.68
C LEU A 5 42.14 -36.11 -43.11
N LEU A 6 41.93 -35.16 -44.01
CA LEU A 6 41.19 -33.92 -43.77
C LEU A 6 39.70 -34.27 -43.68
N VAL A 7 39.11 -34.15 -42.48
CA VAL A 7 37.65 -34.04 -42.34
C VAL A 7 37.31 -32.56 -42.42
N PHE A 8 37.01 -32.10 -43.64
CA PHE A 8 36.25 -30.86 -43.84
C PHE A 8 34.78 -31.13 -43.49
N GLY A 9 34.46 -31.03 -42.20
CA GLY A 9 33.09 -30.90 -41.72
C GLY A 9 32.62 -29.47 -41.91
N SER A 10 31.82 -29.27 -42.94
CA SER A 10 31.14 -28.04 -43.35
C SER A 10 30.73 -27.10 -42.20
N LEU A 11 31.39 -25.94 -42.14
CA LEU A 11 30.86 -24.68 -41.63
C LEU A 11 29.65 -24.26 -42.49
N TRP A 12 28.52 -24.91 -42.29
CA TRP A 12 27.22 -24.32 -42.58
C TRP A 12 26.53 -24.23 -41.24
N GLY A 13 26.90 -23.20 -40.47
CA GLY A 13 25.98 -22.66 -39.49
C GLY A 13 24.72 -22.33 -40.28
N THR A 14 23.67 -23.11 -40.07
CA THR A 14 22.33 -22.71 -40.45
C THR A 14 22.11 -21.34 -39.80
N PHE A 15 22.25 -20.28 -40.59
CA PHE A 15 21.65 -19.00 -40.27
C PHE A 15 20.15 -19.29 -40.24
N ALA A 16 19.66 -19.69 -39.06
CA ALA A 16 18.26 -19.59 -38.77
C ALA A 16 17.94 -18.10 -38.99
N VAL A 17 17.20 -17.81 -40.05
CA VAL A 17 16.52 -16.53 -40.18
C VAL A 17 15.70 -16.44 -38.91
N ARG A 18 16.19 -15.66 -37.93
CA ARG A 18 15.48 -15.46 -36.68
C ARG A 18 14.12 -14.92 -37.09
N ALA A 19 13.06 -15.67 -36.81
CA ALA A 19 11.73 -15.12 -36.83
C ALA A 19 11.83 -13.81 -36.03
N CYS A 20 11.43 -12.69 -36.63
CA CYS A 20 11.56 -11.41 -35.97
C CYS A 20 10.72 -11.34 -34.69
N SER A 21 9.79 -12.27 -34.50
CA SER A 21 9.03 -12.41 -33.26
C SER A 21 9.80 -13.19 -32.20
N GLU A 22 10.01 -12.57 -31.03
CA GLU A 22 10.79 -13.15 -29.94
C GLU A 22 10.26 -12.67 -28.58
N ASP A 23 10.28 -13.55 -27.58
CA ASP A 23 10.09 -13.18 -26.18
C ASP A 23 11.45 -12.77 -25.60
N LEU A 24 11.55 -11.50 -25.21
CA LEU A 24 12.78 -10.86 -24.78
C LEU A 24 12.77 -10.73 -23.26
N VAL A 25 13.63 -11.50 -22.59
CA VAL A 25 13.72 -11.50 -21.12
C VAL A 25 15.03 -10.89 -20.65
N GLY A 26 14.94 -9.94 -19.72
CA GLY A 26 16.09 -9.34 -19.06
C GLY A 26 15.97 -7.82 -18.89
N ASN A 27 16.84 -7.25 -18.06
CA ASN A 27 16.80 -5.84 -17.65
C ASN A 27 17.32 -4.85 -18.70
N GLY A 28 17.70 -5.33 -19.87
CA GLY A 28 17.99 -4.48 -21.01
C GLY A 28 18.41 -5.28 -22.23
N GLY A 29 18.34 -4.63 -23.38
CA GLY A 29 18.72 -5.21 -24.66
C GLY A 29 18.29 -4.32 -25.81
N HIS A 30 18.34 -4.88 -27.02
CA HIS A 30 17.93 -4.19 -28.24
C HIS A 30 17.11 -5.11 -29.14
N LEU A 31 16.19 -4.52 -29.88
CA LEU A 31 15.33 -5.18 -30.85
C LEU A 31 15.25 -4.31 -32.10
N GLN A 32 15.04 -4.94 -33.24
CA GLN A 32 15.06 -4.26 -34.51
C GLN A 32 14.06 -4.89 -35.48
N SER A 33 13.56 -4.08 -36.41
CA SER A 33 12.75 -4.57 -37.52
C SER A 33 13.54 -5.57 -38.38
N PRO A 34 12.85 -6.46 -39.13
CA PRO A 34 13.50 -7.33 -40.10
C PRO A 34 14.41 -6.56 -41.04
N ASN A 35 15.55 -7.18 -41.38
CA ASN A 35 16.56 -6.65 -42.32
C ASN A 35 17.27 -5.35 -41.91
N TYR A 36 16.92 -4.72 -40.78
CA TYR A 36 17.61 -3.51 -40.31
C TYR A 36 19.14 -3.73 -40.28
N PRO A 37 19.95 -2.81 -40.84
CA PRO A 37 19.63 -1.45 -41.27
C PRO A 37 19.12 -1.30 -42.72
N ARG A 38 18.90 -2.41 -43.44
CA ARG A 38 18.25 -2.40 -44.76
C ARG A 38 16.73 -2.31 -44.59
N ASN A 39 16.03 -2.01 -45.68
CA ASN A 39 14.58 -1.93 -45.66
C ASN A 39 13.93 -3.25 -45.23
N TYR A 40 12.89 -3.14 -44.41
CA TYR A 40 12.03 -4.29 -44.12
C TYR A 40 11.27 -4.72 -45.38
N SER A 41 10.78 -5.95 -45.42
CA SER A 41 10.00 -6.47 -46.54
C SER A 41 8.54 -6.03 -46.44
N ASN A 42 7.86 -5.89 -47.59
CA ASN A 42 6.40 -5.76 -47.63
C ASN A 42 5.74 -6.93 -46.87
N SER A 43 4.63 -6.67 -46.22
CA SER A 43 3.82 -7.63 -45.46
C SER A 43 4.56 -8.26 -44.28
N ALA A 44 5.66 -7.64 -43.83
CA ALA A 44 6.35 -8.02 -42.61
C ALA A 44 5.40 -7.92 -41.41
N SER A 45 5.48 -8.94 -40.53
CA SER A 45 4.68 -9.00 -39.31
C SER A 45 5.53 -9.59 -38.20
N CYS A 46 5.82 -8.79 -37.18
CA CYS A 46 6.71 -9.15 -36.08
C CYS A 46 6.10 -8.79 -34.74
N VAL A 47 6.31 -9.64 -33.75
CA VAL A 47 5.75 -9.46 -32.41
C VAL A 47 6.83 -9.70 -31.36
N TRP A 48 7.01 -8.73 -30.46
CA TRP A 48 7.91 -8.88 -29.32
C TRP A 48 7.17 -8.74 -28.01
N THR A 49 7.52 -9.58 -27.04
CA THR A 49 7.12 -9.40 -25.65
C THR A 49 8.37 -9.19 -24.81
N ILE A 50 8.53 -8.01 -24.24
CA ILE A 50 9.66 -7.70 -23.36
C ILE A 50 9.23 -7.93 -21.92
N THR A 51 10.00 -8.74 -21.18
CA THR A 51 9.81 -8.98 -19.75
C THR A 51 11.07 -8.63 -18.98
N THR A 52 10.95 -7.69 -18.05
CA THR A 52 12.00 -7.25 -17.11
C THR A 52 11.74 -7.82 -15.72
N ASP A 53 12.67 -7.65 -14.78
CA ASP A 53 12.51 -8.15 -13.41
C ASP A 53 11.25 -7.59 -12.72
N PRO A 54 10.60 -8.35 -11.81
CA PRO A 54 9.46 -7.86 -11.04
C PRO A 54 9.76 -6.56 -10.27
N GLY A 55 8.80 -5.63 -10.20
CA GLY A 55 8.98 -4.35 -9.51
C GLY A 55 9.64 -3.25 -10.34
N THR A 56 9.91 -3.53 -11.63
CA THR A 56 10.48 -2.61 -12.62
C THR A 56 9.45 -2.26 -13.71
N ARG A 57 9.83 -1.38 -14.63
CA ARG A 57 9.08 -0.98 -15.82
C ARG A 57 9.95 -1.15 -17.05
N VAL A 58 9.36 -1.61 -18.15
CA VAL A 58 10.06 -1.56 -19.44
C VAL A 58 10.09 -0.13 -19.95
N ARG A 59 11.29 0.43 -20.15
CA ARG A 59 11.49 1.70 -20.87
C ARG A 59 12.12 1.44 -22.23
N LEU A 60 11.40 1.77 -23.29
CA LEU A 60 11.80 1.63 -24.68
C LEU A 60 12.26 2.97 -25.25
N THR A 61 13.40 2.97 -25.92
CA THR A 61 14.01 4.12 -26.61
C THR A 61 14.40 3.75 -28.02
N PHE A 62 14.34 4.70 -28.95
CA PHE A 62 14.66 4.49 -30.36
C PHE A 62 15.88 5.33 -30.73
N ASP A 63 16.81 4.71 -31.46
CA ASP A 63 17.96 5.36 -32.08
C ASP A 63 17.85 5.37 -33.62
N ALA A 64 16.95 4.55 -34.19
CA ALA A 64 16.52 4.66 -35.58
C ALA A 64 15.02 4.33 -35.72
N PHE A 65 14.33 5.09 -36.57
CA PHE A 65 12.91 4.87 -36.86
C PHE A 65 12.55 5.45 -38.23
N ASP A 66 12.08 4.61 -39.14
CA ASP A 66 11.78 4.93 -40.54
C ASP A 66 10.80 3.90 -41.11
N LEU A 67 9.50 4.18 -40.94
CA LEU A 67 8.39 3.41 -41.49
C LEU A 67 7.64 4.23 -42.54
N GLU A 68 6.85 3.57 -43.39
CA GLU A 68 5.93 4.28 -44.28
C GLU A 68 5.06 5.27 -43.49
N THR A 69 4.91 6.48 -44.04
CA THR A 69 4.10 7.54 -43.46
C THR A 69 2.67 7.44 -43.96
N GLY A 70 1.71 7.81 -43.12
CA GLY A 70 0.34 8.09 -43.55
C GLY A 70 -0.28 9.21 -42.71
N THR A 71 -1.57 9.08 -42.39
CA THR A 71 -2.19 9.94 -41.38
C THR A 71 -1.64 9.63 -39.99
N ASN A 72 -1.97 10.45 -38.99
CA ASN A 72 -1.62 10.21 -37.58
C ASN A 72 -2.16 8.89 -36.99
N LEU A 73 -2.97 8.15 -37.75
CA LEU A 73 -3.49 6.84 -37.38
C LEU A 73 -2.61 5.68 -37.84
N CYS A 74 -1.53 5.93 -38.59
CA CYS A 74 -0.63 4.93 -39.17
C CYS A 74 -1.39 3.80 -39.89
N PRO A 75 -2.10 4.13 -40.98
CA PRO A 75 -3.00 3.19 -41.67
C PRO A 75 -2.27 2.12 -42.49
N TYR A 76 -1.02 2.37 -42.88
CA TYR A 76 -0.18 1.46 -43.65
C TYR A 76 0.73 0.71 -42.68
N ASP A 77 2.02 1.05 -42.67
CA ASP A 77 2.99 0.47 -41.75
C ASP A 77 2.87 1.06 -40.34
N SER A 78 2.95 0.19 -39.34
CA SER A 78 2.79 0.60 -37.94
C SER A 78 3.60 -0.24 -36.97
N LEU A 79 4.17 0.43 -35.97
CA LEU A 79 4.64 -0.17 -34.73
C LEU A 79 3.67 0.16 -33.60
N VAL A 80 2.88 -0.82 -33.19
CA VAL A 80 1.95 -0.74 -32.07
C VAL A 80 2.66 -1.17 -30.80
N ILE A 81 2.52 -0.38 -29.74
CA ILE A 81 3.14 -0.64 -28.43
C ILE A 81 2.02 -0.66 -27.39
N CYS A 82 1.86 -1.79 -26.70
CA CYS A 82 0.85 -2.00 -25.67
C CYS A 82 1.48 -2.33 -24.32
N ASP A 83 0.81 -1.88 -23.26
CA ASP A 83 1.15 -2.19 -21.88
C ASP A 83 0.67 -3.60 -21.51
N GLY A 84 1.56 -4.47 -21.04
CA GLY A 84 1.27 -5.88 -20.76
C GLY A 84 1.82 -6.85 -21.82
N SER A 85 1.35 -8.09 -21.79
CA SER A 85 1.92 -9.22 -22.55
C SER A 85 1.32 -9.45 -23.94
N ASN A 86 0.29 -8.70 -24.32
CA ASN A 86 -0.42 -8.92 -25.59
C ASN A 86 -1.11 -7.65 -26.10
N LYS A 87 -1.65 -7.74 -27.32
CA LYS A 87 -2.34 -6.65 -28.02
C LYS A 87 -3.61 -6.15 -27.34
N SER A 88 -4.24 -6.96 -26.47
CA SER A 88 -5.43 -6.57 -25.69
C SER A 88 -5.10 -5.61 -24.54
N GLY A 89 -3.81 -5.43 -24.23
CA GLY A 89 -3.34 -4.45 -23.26
C GLY A 89 -3.61 -3.00 -23.67
N ASN A 90 -3.40 -2.06 -22.75
CA ASN A 90 -3.61 -0.63 -23.03
C ASN A 90 -2.61 -0.15 -24.09
N ARG A 91 -3.11 0.35 -25.23
CA ARG A 91 -2.24 0.84 -26.32
C ARG A 91 -1.55 2.14 -25.93
N LEU A 92 -0.24 2.08 -25.71
CA LEU A 92 0.58 3.22 -25.34
C LEU A 92 0.90 4.10 -26.55
N ARG A 93 1.25 3.49 -27.69
CA ARG A 93 1.59 4.20 -28.94
C ARG A 93 1.19 3.41 -30.17
N ASN A 94 0.97 4.16 -31.26
CA ASN A 94 0.93 3.65 -32.62
C ASN A 94 1.86 4.57 -33.44
N LEU A 95 2.93 4.02 -34.01
CA LEU A 95 4.03 4.80 -34.58
C LEU A 95 4.27 4.45 -36.04
N CYS A 96 4.55 5.47 -36.86
CA CYS A 96 4.88 5.39 -38.28
C CYS A 96 5.66 6.64 -38.71
N GLY A 97 6.22 6.64 -39.93
CA GLY A 97 7.04 7.73 -40.46
C GLY A 97 8.51 7.71 -40.03
N GLY A 98 9.24 8.79 -40.34
CA GLY A 98 10.71 8.88 -40.20
C GLY A 98 11.26 9.67 -39.00
N GLY A 99 10.38 10.16 -38.12
CA GLY A 99 10.80 10.93 -36.94
C GLY A 99 11.10 10.03 -35.74
N LEU A 100 12.22 10.26 -35.04
CA LEU A 100 12.56 9.50 -33.83
C LEU A 100 11.47 9.63 -32.74
N PRO A 101 10.81 8.52 -32.35
CA PRO A 101 9.77 8.57 -31.35
C PRO A 101 10.29 8.97 -29.97
N ARG A 102 9.43 9.60 -29.16
CA ARG A 102 9.73 9.83 -27.75
C ARG A 102 9.82 8.50 -27.00
N PRO A 103 10.67 8.40 -25.95
CA PRO A 103 10.74 7.20 -25.12
C PRO A 103 9.38 6.76 -24.58
N VAL A 104 9.12 5.46 -24.62
CA VAL A 104 7.90 4.85 -24.10
C VAL A 104 8.25 4.12 -22.81
N THR A 105 7.38 4.19 -21.79
CA THR A 105 7.60 3.49 -20.54
C THR A 105 6.30 2.81 -20.13
N ALA A 106 6.36 1.49 -19.93
CA ALA A 106 5.24 0.65 -19.52
C ALA A 106 4.76 1.00 -18.10
N SER A 107 3.56 0.53 -17.74
CA SER A 107 3.08 0.66 -16.36
C SER A 107 3.74 -0.34 -15.41
N GLY A 108 4.17 -1.49 -15.93
CA GLY A 108 4.87 -2.56 -15.20
C GLY A 108 5.99 -3.20 -16.02
N ASN A 109 6.40 -4.40 -15.61
CA ASN A 109 7.61 -5.06 -16.10
C ASN A 109 7.43 -5.81 -17.43
N VAL A 110 6.27 -5.73 -18.08
CA VAL A 110 5.97 -6.39 -19.36
C VAL A 110 5.49 -5.39 -20.40
N LEU A 111 6.05 -5.45 -21.62
CA LEU A 111 5.68 -4.58 -22.74
C LEU A 111 5.53 -5.38 -24.03
N TYR A 112 4.42 -5.19 -24.73
CA TYR A 112 4.11 -5.84 -26.00
C TYR A 112 4.33 -4.88 -27.17
N LEU A 113 4.98 -5.37 -28.22
CA LEU A 113 5.20 -4.64 -29.47
C LEU A 113 4.74 -5.47 -30.65
N GLU A 114 4.07 -4.84 -31.61
CA GLU A 114 3.69 -5.46 -32.88
C GLU A 114 4.04 -4.51 -34.02
N PHE A 115 4.92 -4.97 -34.91
CA PHE A 115 5.20 -4.30 -36.18
C PHE A 115 4.44 -4.99 -37.30
N ARG A 116 3.72 -4.20 -38.09
CA ARG A 116 3.06 -4.66 -39.33
C ARG A 116 3.39 -3.72 -40.48
N ALA A 117 3.75 -4.29 -41.61
CA ALA A 117 3.86 -3.58 -42.88
C ALA A 117 2.77 -4.02 -43.86
N ASP A 118 2.36 -3.12 -44.76
CA ASP A 118 1.39 -3.43 -45.82
C ASP A 118 2.07 -4.03 -47.08
N ASN A 119 1.39 -4.11 -48.21
CA ASN A 119 1.92 -4.77 -49.41
C ASN A 119 2.85 -3.88 -50.27
N SER A 120 3.14 -2.65 -49.86
CA SER A 120 3.91 -1.66 -50.61
C SER A 120 4.84 -0.84 -49.71
N VAL A 121 5.58 0.10 -50.31
CA VAL A 121 6.43 1.14 -49.68
C VAL A 121 7.15 0.74 -48.38
N THR A 122 8.47 0.57 -48.44
CA THR A 122 9.27 0.19 -47.27
C THR A 122 10.27 1.27 -46.88
N GLY A 123 10.49 1.44 -45.58
CA GLY A 123 11.57 2.23 -45.00
C GLY A 123 12.67 1.35 -44.41
N ARG A 124 13.71 1.97 -43.83
CA ARG A 124 14.80 1.24 -43.16
C ARG A 124 14.34 0.49 -41.91
N GLY A 125 13.15 0.79 -41.39
CA GLY A 125 12.59 0.18 -40.21
C GLY A 125 13.04 0.87 -38.93
N PHE A 126 13.25 0.11 -37.86
CA PHE A 126 13.64 0.66 -36.57
C PHE A 126 14.66 -0.20 -35.85
N HIS A 127 15.44 0.48 -35.01
CA HIS A 127 16.25 -0.13 -33.96
C HIS A 127 15.86 0.55 -32.65
N ALA A 128 15.59 -0.27 -31.64
CA ALA A 128 15.14 0.16 -30.34
C ALA A 128 15.91 -0.57 -29.25
N GLN A 129 16.15 0.14 -28.16
CA GLN A 129 16.75 -0.40 -26.95
C GLN A 129 15.72 -0.36 -25.83
N TRP A 130 15.66 -1.41 -25.02
CA TRP A 130 14.91 -1.39 -23.78
C TRP A 130 15.83 -1.48 -22.57
N THR A 131 15.35 -0.92 -21.48
CA THR A 131 15.98 -1.00 -20.16
C THR A 131 14.92 -1.18 -19.09
N ALA A 132 15.25 -1.89 -18.02
CA ALA A 132 14.46 -1.91 -16.81
C ALA A 132 14.59 -0.54 -16.12
N ALA A 133 13.56 0.28 -16.26
CA ALA A 133 13.37 1.47 -15.44
C ALA A 133 12.80 1.05 -14.09
N CYS A 134 13.22 1.71 -13.02
CA CYS A 134 12.70 1.43 -11.69
C CYS A 134 11.44 2.25 -11.36
N GLY A 135 10.66 1.77 -10.40
CA GLY A 135 9.38 2.36 -10.02
C GLY A 135 8.22 1.66 -10.70
N GLU A 136 7.08 1.49 -10.03
CA GLU A 136 5.89 0.76 -10.52
C GLU A 136 4.62 1.21 -9.79
N ASN A 137 3.45 1.03 -10.39
CA ASN A 137 2.18 1.13 -9.65
C ASN A 137 1.80 -0.26 -9.13
N LEU A 138 2.17 -0.53 -7.88
CA LEU A 138 2.00 -1.83 -7.25
C LEU A 138 0.59 -1.94 -6.67
N ARG A 139 -0.08 -3.05 -6.98
CA ARG A 139 -1.44 -3.34 -6.51
C ARG A 139 -1.52 -4.74 -5.93
N GLY A 140 -2.40 -4.93 -4.96
CA GLY A 140 -2.66 -6.22 -4.32
C GLY A 140 -2.61 -6.14 -2.80
N ASN A 141 -2.49 -7.29 -2.15
CA ASN A 141 -2.45 -7.37 -0.68
C ASN A 141 -1.04 -7.56 -0.12
N SER A 142 -0.08 -7.98 -0.95
CA SER A 142 1.32 -8.05 -0.60
C SER A 142 2.19 -8.06 -1.85
N GLY A 143 3.48 -7.78 -1.66
CA GLY A 143 4.47 -7.88 -2.72
C GLY A 143 5.86 -7.48 -2.26
N THR A 144 6.79 -7.50 -3.20
CA THR A 144 8.17 -7.09 -3.02
C THR A 144 8.51 -5.95 -3.95
N LEU A 145 9.38 -5.04 -3.51
CA LEU A 145 9.97 -4.02 -4.35
C LEU A 145 11.46 -3.88 -4.01
N SER A 146 12.26 -3.52 -4.99
CA SER A 146 13.70 -3.34 -4.80
C SER A 146 14.24 -2.18 -5.64
N SER A 147 15.39 -1.66 -5.24
CA SER A 147 16.13 -0.71 -6.08
C SER A 147 16.54 -1.38 -7.40
N PRO A 148 16.71 -0.60 -8.48
CA PRO A 148 17.19 -1.14 -9.76
C PRO A 148 18.50 -1.91 -9.59
N ASN A 149 18.64 -3.00 -10.34
CA ASN A 149 19.78 -3.94 -10.35
C ASN A 149 20.06 -4.68 -9.04
N TYR A 150 19.22 -4.59 -8.02
CA TYR A 150 19.41 -5.33 -6.77
C TYR A 150 19.51 -6.85 -7.04
N PRO A 151 20.48 -7.58 -6.45
CA PRO A 151 21.39 -7.19 -5.37
C PRO A 151 22.69 -6.49 -5.83
N GLY A 152 22.86 -6.29 -7.13
CA GLY A 152 23.92 -5.47 -7.71
C GLY A 152 23.74 -3.98 -7.42
N ARG A 153 24.67 -3.16 -7.93
CA ARG A 153 24.66 -1.73 -7.65
C ARG A 153 23.59 -0.99 -8.46
N TYR A 154 22.85 -0.11 -7.81
CA TYR A 154 21.91 0.77 -8.52
C TYR A 154 22.68 1.75 -9.44
N PRO A 155 22.11 2.14 -10.59
CA PRO A 155 22.72 3.16 -11.45
C PRO A 155 22.78 4.53 -10.76
N ASN A 156 23.84 5.29 -11.03
CA ASN A 156 23.88 6.71 -10.63
C ASN A 156 22.77 7.49 -11.36
N SER A 157 22.34 8.60 -10.76
CA SER A 157 21.25 9.46 -11.25
C SER A 157 19.90 8.72 -11.38
N SER A 158 19.75 7.59 -10.68
CA SER A 158 18.50 6.86 -10.62
C SER A 158 17.40 7.69 -9.99
N ARG A 159 16.21 7.62 -10.58
CA ARG A 159 14.99 8.18 -10.00
C ARG A 159 13.84 7.20 -10.18
N CYS A 160 13.47 6.57 -9.08
CA CYS A 160 12.45 5.53 -9.05
C CYS A 160 11.26 6.00 -8.23
N VAL A 161 10.05 5.72 -8.70
CA VAL A 161 8.82 6.06 -7.99
C VAL A 161 7.90 4.85 -7.95
N TRP A 162 7.56 4.41 -6.75
CA TRP A 162 6.55 3.38 -6.54
C TRP A 162 5.34 3.98 -5.84
N THR A 163 4.15 3.61 -6.31
CA THR A 163 2.90 3.84 -5.59
C THR A 163 2.31 2.48 -5.28
N ILE A 164 2.09 2.17 -4.00
CA ILE A 164 1.46 0.94 -3.56
C ILE A 164 0.02 1.26 -3.22
N THR A 165 -0.92 0.56 -3.86
CA THR A 165 -2.36 0.69 -3.58
C THR A 165 -2.93 -0.66 -3.20
N THR A 166 -3.47 -0.75 -2.00
CA THR A 166 -4.12 -1.94 -1.46
C THR A 166 -5.64 -1.77 -1.39
N SER A 167 -6.35 -2.82 -0.96
CA SER A 167 -7.81 -2.81 -0.80
C SER A 167 -8.28 -1.68 0.12
N PRO A 168 -9.39 -0.97 -0.19
CA PRO A 168 -9.94 0.06 0.68
C PRO A 168 -10.18 -0.44 2.11
N GLY A 169 -9.95 0.42 3.11
CA GLY A 169 -10.09 0.07 4.54
C GLY A 169 -8.90 -0.70 5.14
N THR A 170 -7.86 -0.99 4.35
CA THR A 170 -6.59 -1.55 4.85
C THR A 170 -5.53 -0.46 5.01
N ARG A 171 -4.41 -0.81 5.64
CA ARG A 171 -3.20 0.01 5.73
C ARG A 171 -2.04 -0.68 5.04
N VAL A 172 -1.22 0.08 4.34
CA VAL A 172 0.01 -0.44 3.74
C VAL A 172 1.11 -0.45 4.79
N THR A 173 1.72 -1.61 5.03
CA THR A 173 2.89 -1.75 5.89
C THR A 173 4.09 -2.21 5.06
N LEU A 174 5.23 -1.54 5.24
CA LEU A 174 6.49 -1.78 4.54
C LEU A 174 7.58 -2.25 5.52
N THR A 175 8.27 -3.32 5.16
CA THR A 175 9.39 -3.90 5.92
C THR A 175 10.60 -4.07 5.02
N PHE A 176 11.79 -3.71 5.51
CA PHE A 176 13.03 -3.81 4.73
C PHE A 176 13.80 -5.07 5.10
N SER A 177 14.17 -5.86 4.10
CA SER A 177 15.09 -7.01 4.27
C SER A 177 16.55 -6.60 4.07
N ARG A 178 16.80 -5.55 3.27
CA ARG A 178 18.11 -4.92 3.02
C ARG A 178 17.96 -3.44 2.73
N LEU A 179 18.96 -2.66 3.17
CA LEU A 179 19.16 -1.25 2.82
C LEU A 179 20.66 -0.97 2.84
N ASP A 180 21.22 -0.54 1.73
CA ASP A 180 22.58 -0.01 1.59
C ASP A 180 22.56 1.07 0.51
N LEU A 181 22.39 2.32 0.93
CA LEU A 181 22.45 3.51 0.10
C LEU A 181 23.68 4.34 0.50
N GLU A 182 24.14 5.23 -0.38
CA GLU A 182 25.17 6.19 0.00
C GLU A 182 24.75 7.00 1.24
N TYR A 183 25.65 7.08 2.23
CA TYR A 183 25.44 7.86 3.45
C TYR A 183 26.17 9.20 3.36
N GLY A 184 25.42 10.30 3.45
CA GLY A 184 25.96 11.67 3.47
C GLY A 184 25.69 12.45 4.75
N GLY A 185 25.22 11.79 5.81
CA GLY A 185 24.75 12.43 7.04
C GLY A 185 23.26 12.25 7.32
N SER A 186 22.80 12.78 8.45
CA SER A 186 21.47 12.55 9.02
C SER A 186 20.30 12.99 8.14
N PHE A 187 20.51 13.94 7.23
CA PHE A 187 19.48 14.43 6.30
C PHE A 187 19.46 13.71 4.95
N CYS A 188 20.35 12.74 4.73
CA CYS A 188 20.52 12.00 3.48
C CYS A 188 20.63 12.95 2.26
N PRO A 189 21.70 13.76 2.17
CA PRO A 189 21.84 14.78 1.13
C PRO A 189 22.18 14.21 -0.25
N HIS A 190 22.84 13.04 -0.31
CA HIS A 190 23.14 12.32 -1.53
C HIS A 190 21.95 11.41 -1.90
N ASP A 191 22.17 10.10 -1.85
CA ASP A 191 21.16 9.11 -2.14
C ASP A 191 20.11 9.02 -1.04
N SER A 192 18.84 8.89 -1.42
CA SER A 192 17.77 8.74 -0.45
C SER A 192 16.55 8.00 -0.98
N LEU A 193 15.95 7.21 -0.08
CA LEU A 193 14.61 6.65 -0.24
C LEU A 193 13.64 7.42 0.65
N VAL A 194 12.69 8.10 0.04
CA VAL A 194 11.63 8.86 0.72
C VAL A 194 10.34 8.06 0.70
N ILE A 195 9.73 7.86 1.87
CA ILE A 195 8.45 7.16 2.04
C ILE A 195 7.41 8.16 2.52
N ARG A 196 6.23 8.17 1.91
CA ARG A 196 5.14 9.11 2.20
C ARG A 196 3.79 8.43 2.38
N ASP A 197 2.98 9.04 3.22
CA ASP A 197 1.64 8.61 3.64
C ASP A 197 0.57 9.13 2.67
N GLY A 198 0.45 8.48 1.51
CA GLY A 198 -0.45 8.88 0.44
C GLY A 198 0.05 8.41 -0.93
N ASP A 199 -0.56 8.94 -1.99
CA ASP A 199 -0.35 8.49 -3.38
C ASP A 199 0.65 9.34 -4.18
N ASN A 200 1.15 10.43 -3.62
CA ASN A 200 1.94 11.41 -4.36
C ASN A 200 3.04 12.10 -3.53
N LYS A 201 3.92 12.84 -4.23
CA LYS A 201 5.07 13.54 -3.65
C LYS A 201 4.75 14.63 -2.63
N ARG A 202 3.51 15.13 -2.57
CA ARG A 202 3.05 16.17 -1.62
C ARG A 202 2.56 15.57 -0.30
N ALA A 203 2.31 14.26 -0.25
CA ALA A 203 1.84 13.55 0.92
C ALA A 203 2.84 13.65 2.10
N LYS A 204 2.34 13.46 3.34
CA LYS A 204 3.14 13.56 4.57
C LYS A 204 4.33 12.60 4.50
N ARG A 205 5.54 13.09 4.74
CA ARG A 205 6.74 12.24 4.76
C ARG A 205 6.78 11.40 6.02
N LEU A 206 6.75 10.08 5.87
CA LEU A 206 6.89 9.12 6.95
C LEU A 206 8.35 8.92 7.32
N ARG A 207 9.21 8.69 6.31
CA ARG A 207 10.65 8.46 6.48
C ARG A 207 11.45 9.01 5.31
N LYS A 208 12.72 9.31 5.56
CA LYS A 208 13.77 9.50 4.56
C LYS A 208 14.96 8.67 5.01
N LEU A 209 15.45 7.79 4.15
CA LEU A 209 16.41 6.74 4.49
C LEU A 209 17.63 6.83 3.59
N CYS A 210 18.80 6.56 4.16
CA CYS A 210 20.08 6.38 3.49
C CYS A 210 21.03 5.56 4.39
N GLY A 211 22.21 5.20 3.88
CA GLY A 211 23.14 4.34 4.62
C GLY A 211 22.64 2.90 4.73
N ARG A 212 23.04 2.23 5.82
CA ARG A 212 22.84 0.77 6.03
C ARG A 212 21.88 0.41 7.16
N TYR A 213 21.43 1.39 7.92
CA TYR A 213 20.59 1.15 9.08
C TYR A 213 19.17 0.82 8.65
N LEU A 214 18.74 -0.41 8.90
CA LEU A 214 17.37 -0.84 8.64
C LEU A 214 16.40 -0.08 9.56
N PRO A 215 15.36 0.56 9.02
CA PRO A 215 14.35 1.20 9.85
C PRO A 215 13.41 0.15 10.46
N SER A 216 12.73 0.52 11.54
CA SER A 216 11.52 -0.20 12.00
C SER A 216 10.45 -0.19 10.91
N ARG A 217 9.47 -1.10 11.00
CA ARG A 217 8.36 -1.19 10.04
C ARG A 217 7.70 0.18 9.84
N VAL A 218 7.33 0.48 8.60
CA VAL A 218 6.69 1.76 8.24
C VAL A 218 5.27 1.47 7.78
N THR A 219 4.29 2.01 8.49
CA THR A 219 2.87 1.80 8.19
C THR A 219 2.23 3.12 7.76
N ALA A 220 1.52 3.11 6.65
CA ALA A 220 0.72 4.24 6.17
C ALA A 220 -0.57 4.38 6.99
N SER A 221 -1.16 5.58 6.96
CA SER A 221 -2.45 5.85 7.58
C SER A 221 -3.63 5.21 6.82
N ALA A 222 -3.44 4.91 5.54
CA ALA A 222 -4.47 4.42 4.61
C ALA A 222 -3.94 3.32 3.68
N ASN A 223 -4.75 2.93 2.71
CA ASN A 223 -4.48 1.87 1.74
C ASN A 223 -3.55 2.32 0.58
N VAL A 224 -2.85 3.46 0.72
CA VAL A 224 -1.94 3.96 -0.30
C VAL A 224 -0.63 4.47 0.31
N MET A 225 0.49 4.10 -0.30
CA MET A 225 1.83 4.54 0.10
C MET A 225 2.68 4.92 -1.12
N TYR A 226 3.42 6.03 -1.01
CA TYR A 226 4.27 6.57 -2.07
C TYR A 226 5.74 6.47 -1.67
N LEU A 227 6.57 5.94 -2.56
CA LEU A 227 8.00 5.79 -2.36
C LEU A 227 8.75 6.47 -3.52
N GLU A 228 9.78 7.25 -3.21
CA GLU A 228 10.68 7.85 -4.19
C GLU A 228 12.13 7.58 -3.81
N PHE A 229 12.83 6.80 -4.63
CA PHE A 229 14.29 6.62 -4.54
C PHE A 229 14.99 7.58 -5.49
N ARG A 230 15.99 8.29 -4.99
CA ARG A 230 16.87 9.14 -5.78
C ARG A 230 18.32 8.80 -5.46
N ALA A 231 19.10 8.60 -6.51
CA ALA A 231 20.55 8.55 -6.44
C ALA A 231 21.16 9.80 -7.11
N ASP A 232 22.28 10.29 -6.60
CA ASP A 232 23.04 11.36 -7.25
C ASP A 232 23.95 10.81 -8.36
N HIS A 233 24.80 11.67 -8.94
CA HIS A 233 25.61 11.31 -10.11
C HIS A 233 26.83 10.43 -9.78
N THR A 234 27.09 10.15 -8.50
CA THR A 234 28.25 9.39 -8.01
C THR A 234 27.85 8.32 -6.99
N VAL A 235 28.84 7.52 -6.59
CA VAL A 235 28.79 6.59 -5.44
C VAL A 235 27.52 5.72 -5.35
N SER A 236 27.48 4.64 -6.13
CA SER A 236 26.43 3.62 -5.97
C SER A 236 26.76 2.52 -4.95
N ARG A 237 25.72 1.98 -4.32
CA ARG A 237 25.73 0.85 -3.38
C ARG A 237 24.79 -0.27 -3.85
N SER A 238 24.66 -1.36 -3.09
CA SER A 238 23.79 -2.49 -3.48
C SER A 238 22.29 -2.19 -3.42
N GLY A 239 21.89 -1.06 -2.82
CA GLY A 239 20.49 -0.62 -2.83
C GLY A 239 19.64 -1.26 -1.73
N PHE A 240 18.37 -1.53 -2.02
CA PHE A 240 17.42 -2.03 -1.03
C PHE A 240 16.48 -3.07 -1.59
N GLN A 241 15.94 -3.89 -0.69
CA GLN A 241 14.80 -4.75 -0.94
C GLN A 241 13.83 -4.61 0.23
N ALA A 242 12.55 -4.44 -0.11
CA ALA A 242 11.47 -4.29 0.84
C ALA A 242 10.28 -5.17 0.44
N GLN A 243 9.54 -5.60 1.45
CA GLN A 243 8.26 -6.27 1.32
C GLN A 243 7.18 -5.32 1.81
N TRP A 244 6.04 -5.33 1.13
CA TRP A 244 4.84 -4.63 1.56
C TRP A 244 3.71 -5.62 1.75
N SER A 245 2.83 -5.33 2.69
CA SER A 245 1.64 -6.12 2.99
C SER A 245 0.51 -5.24 3.51
N THR A 246 -0.72 -5.71 3.33
CA THR A 246 -1.89 -5.13 3.96
C THR A 246 -1.96 -5.53 5.42
N GLU A 247 -2.12 -4.54 6.27
CA GLU A 247 -2.58 -4.71 7.64
C GLU A 247 -4.04 -4.27 7.68
N SER A 248 -4.91 -5.04 8.35
CA SER A 248 -6.27 -4.57 8.60
C SER A 248 -6.16 -3.23 9.32
N GLY A 249 -6.67 -2.15 8.71
CA GLY A 249 -6.69 -0.87 9.38
C GLY A 249 -7.48 -1.07 10.67
N ASP A 250 -6.90 -0.66 11.81
CA ASP A 250 -7.52 -0.89 13.12
C ASP A 250 -9.02 -0.64 13.06
N ARG A 251 -9.79 -1.74 13.08
CA ARG A 251 -11.25 -1.73 13.08
C ARG A 251 -11.73 -1.38 14.47
N TRP A 252 -11.38 -0.19 14.95
CA TRP A 252 -12.02 0.38 16.14
C TRP A 252 -13.51 0.69 15.91
N THR A 253 -14.03 0.54 14.69
CA THR A 253 -15.46 0.69 14.37
C THR A 253 -16.24 -0.62 14.26
N GLU A 254 -15.59 -1.80 14.24
CA GLU A 254 -16.35 -3.08 14.27
C GLU A 254 -16.51 -3.66 15.68
N GLY A 255 -15.71 -3.25 16.67
CA GLY A 255 -15.93 -3.64 18.07
C GLY A 255 -17.20 -3.01 18.65
N TYR A 256 -17.41 -1.71 18.43
CA TYR A 256 -18.63 -1.04 18.88
C TYR A 256 -19.83 -1.38 18.02
N SER A 257 -19.66 -1.58 16.71
CA SER A 257 -20.79 -1.96 15.86
C SER A 257 -21.20 -3.41 16.09
N GLN A 258 -20.31 -4.37 16.38
CA GLN A 258 -20.73 -5.71 16.77
C GLN A 258 -21.32 -5.76 18.18
N VAL A 259 -20.80 -5.00 19.15
CA VAL A 259 -21.46 -4.90 20.47
C VAL A 259 -22.81 -4.20 20.34
N VAL A 260 -22.93 -3.12 19.57
CA VAL A 260 -24.22 -2.43 19.34
C VAL A 260 -25.16 -3.27 18.49
N VAL A 261 -24.69 -4.01 17.49
CA VAL A 261 -25.54 -4.94 16.70
C VAL A 261 -25.95 -6.14 17.54
N VAL A 262 -25.06 -6.71 18.36
CA VAL A 262 -25.44 -7.78 19.31
C VAL A 262 -26.41 -7.24 20.36
N VAL A 263 -26.17 -6.06 20.93
CA VAL A 263 -27.08 -5.43 21.89
C VAL A 263 -28.42 -5.07 21.22
N VAL A 264 -28.43 -4.52 20.01
CA VAL A 264 -29.66 -4.20 19.26
C VAL A 264 -30.38 -5.46 18.83
N VAL A 265 -29.68 -6.51 18.38
CA VAL A 265 -30.28 -7.80 18.01
C VAL A 265 -30.83 -8.51 19.25
N VAL A 266 -30.11 -8.50 20.38
CA VAL A 266 -30.58 -9.06 21.65
C VAL A 266 -31.77 -8.24 22.18
N VAL A 267 -31.72 -6.90 22.13
CA VAL A 267 -32.83 -6.03 22.52
C VAL A 267 -34.02 -6.24 21.58
N VAL A 268 -33.83 -6.37 20.27
CA VAL A 268 -34.91 -6.64 19.31
C VAL A 268 -35.49 -8.04 19.52
N ILE A 269 -34.68 -9.08 19.78
CA ILE A 269 -35.17 -10.43 20.11
C ILE A 269 -35.96 -10.43 21.42
N VAL A 270 -35.50 -9.69 22.44
CA VAL A 270 -36.20 -9.56 23.73
C VAL A 270 -37.50 -8.74 23.59
N VAL A 271 -37.50 -7.67 22.80
CA VAL A 271 -38.68 -6.81 22.55
C VAL A 271 -39.70 -7.50 21.64
N VAL A 272 -39.26 -8.20 20.59
CA VAL A 272 -40.14 -8.97 19.67
C VAL A 272 -40.63 -10.26 20.33
N GLY A 273 -39.80 -10.91 21.16
CA GLY A 273 -40.18 -12.07 21.97
C GLY A 273 -41.27 -11.76 23.00
N ASN A 274 -41.25 -10.57 23.62
CA ASN A 274 -42.32 -10.11 24.52
C ASN A 274 -43.57 -9.57 23.80
N SER A 275 -43.52 -9.38 22.48
CA SER A 275 -44.66 -8.90 21.69
C SER A 275 -45.58 -10.02 21.18
N SER A 276 -45.25 -11.29 21.44
CA SER A 276 -45.94 -12.46 20.85
C SER A 276 -46.89 -13.23 21.79
N SER A 277 -47.17 -12.76 23.01
CA SER A 277 -48.07 -13.48 23.93
C SER A 277 -49.20 -12.64 24.53
N ARG A 278 -49.80 -11.74 23.74
CA ARG A 278 -51.12 -11.19 24.06
C ARG A 278 -52.02 -11.11 22.84
N ARG A 279 -52.66 -12.23 22.49
CA ARG A 279 -53.98 -12.22 21.84
C ARG A 279 -54.82 -13.44 22.22
N SER A 280 -55.77 -13.16 23.11
CA SER A 280 -57.18 -13.57 23.09
C SER A 280 -57.53 -15.05 22.95
N SER A 281 -57.95 -15.67 24.05
CA SER A 281 -59.00 -16.70 24.03
C SER A 281 -60.38 -16.03 24.12
N SER A 282 -60.98 -15.74 22.98
CA SER A 282 -62.38 -15.34 22.86
C SER A 282 -63.31 -16.54 23.16
N LYS A 283 -64.24 -16.36 24.10
CA LYS A 283 -65.43 -17.20 24.26
C LYS A 283 -66.31 -17.12 23.00
N CYS A 284 -66.64 -18.25 22.38
CA CYS A 284 -67.81 -18.37 21.53
C CYS A 284 -68.92 -19.10 22.32
N SER A 285 -70.08 -18.46 22.43
CA SER A 285 -71.33 -19.11 22.83
C SER A 285 -72.02 -19.71 21.61
N SER A 286 -72.56 -20.92 21.75
CA SER A 286 -73.85 -21.32 21.18
C SER A 286 -74.37 -22.59 21.85
N ASN A 287 -75.69 -22.60 22.07
CA ASN A 287 -76.46 -23.51 22.92
C ASN A 287 -76.64 -24.94 22.36
N ASN A 288 -77.02 -25.82 23.30
CA ASN A 288 -78.08 -26.84 23.25
C ASN A 288 -77.72 -28.34 23.23
N SER A 289 -78.01 -28.95 24.39
CA SER A 289 -78.78 -30.18 24.64
C SER A 289 -78.12 -31.57 24.51
N LYS A 290 -78.30 -32.30 25.62
CA LYS A 290 -78.55 -33.76 25.79
C LYS A 290 -77.37 -34.71 26.05
N ASN A 291 -77.36 -35.17 27.30
CA ASN A 291 -77.30 -36.55 27.81
C ASN A 291 -76.11 -37.49 27.49
N GLY A 292 -75.66 -38.17 28.55
CA GLY A 292 -74.81 -39.39 28.54
C GLY A 292 -73.46 -39.10 29.19
N SER A 293 -73.29 -39.30 30.50
CA SER A 293 -72.97 -40.56 31.20
C SER A 293 -71.61 -41.17 30.83
N ASP A 294 -70.87 -41.51 31.90
CA ASP A 294 -69.78 -42.50 32.00
C ASP A 294 -68.36 -42.02 31.64
N ILE A 295 -67.49 -41.76 32.62
CA ILE A 295 -66.75 -42.66 33.55
C ILE A 295 -65.34 -42.99 33.00
N SER A 296 -64.35 -42.48 33.75
CA SER A 296 -62.94 -42.94 33.91
C SER A 296 -62.06 -43.06 32.66
N SER A 297 -60.81 -42.60 32.66
CA SER A 297 -59.82 -42.77 33.73
C SER A 297 -58.76 -41.67 33.70
N SER A 298 -58.62 -41.02 34.85
CA SER A 298 -57.53 -40.15 35.24
C SER A 298 -56.23 -40.95 35.45
N SER A 299 -55.12 -40.43 34.93
CA SER A 299 -53.82 -40.56 35.61
C SER A 299 -53.19 -39.17 35.65
N SER A 300 -52.89 -38.75 36.88
CA SER A 300 -52.33 -37.46 37.22
C SER A 300 -50.85 -37.37 36.84
N ILE A 301 -50.44 -36.26 36.22
CA ILE A 301 -49.09 -35.72 36.42
C ILE A 301 -49.26 -34.29 36.92
N ASN A 302 -48.77 -34.05 38.14
CA ASN A 302 -48.75 -32.77 38.83
C ASN A 302 -48.06 -31.69 37.99
N SER A 303 -48.82 -30.71 37.50
CA SER A 303 -48.28 -29.43 37.01
C SER A 303 -48.03 -28.50 38.20
N ARG A 304 -46.89 -28.66 38.88
CA ARG A 304 -46.37 -27.70 39.88
C ARG A 304 -44.95 -27.20 39.58
N GLY A 305 -44.54 -27.18 38.31
CA GLY A 305 -43.15 -26.89 37.92
C GLY A 305 -42.95 -25.86 36.82
N VAL A 306 -43.90 -24.96 36.53
CA VAL A 306 -43.76 -23.99 35.40
C VAL A 306 -44.13 -22.54 35.78
N LEU A 307 -44.11 -22.18 37.07
CA LEU A 307 -44.32 -20.79 37.51
C LEU A 307 -43.21 -20.25 38.43
N PHE A 308 -42.10 -20.97 38.57
CA PHE A 308 -40.98 -20.60 39.45
C PHE A 308 -39.66 -20.31 38.72
N VAL A 309 -39.58 -20.52 37.41
CA VAL A 309 -38.33 -20.33 36.63
C VAL A 309 -38.25 -18.94 35.97
N GLU A 310 -39.38 -18.28 35.72
CA GLU A 310 -39.39 -16.96 35.05
C GLU A 310 -38.95 -15.82 35.99
N VAL A 311 -39.26 -15.90 37.29
CA VAL A 311 -38.91 -14.86 38.28
C VAL A 311 -37.40 -14.78 38.53
N GLU A 312 -36.68 -15.91 38.47
CA GLU A 312 -35.24 -15.92 38.70
C GLU A 312 -34.46 -15.29 37.53
N ILE A 313 -34.94 -15.45 36.30
CA ILE A 313 -34.29 -14.89 35.10
C ILE A 313 -34.42 -13.36 35.08
N GLU A 314 -35.59 -12.80 35.42
CA GLU A 314 -35.77 -11.34 35.49
C GLU A 314 -34.87 -10.72 36.56
N VAL A 315 -34.74 -11.36 37.73
CA VAL A 315 -33.87 -10.89 38.82
C VAL A 315 -32.39 -10.96 38.40
N VAL A 316 -31.95 -12.02 37.73
CA VAL A 316 -30.57 -12.14 37.23
C VAL A 316 -30.28 -11.07 36.17
N VAL A 317 -31.21 -10.81 35.25
CA VAL A 317 -31.05 -9.74 34.25
C VAL A 317 -30.94 -8.38 34.90
N ILE A 318 -31.78 -8.07 35.90
CA ILE A 318 -31.70 -6.80 36.65
C ILE A 318 -30.35 -6.68 37.35
N ILE A 319 -29.86 -7.73 38.01
CA ILE A 319 -28.56 -7.73 38.68
C ILE A 319 -27.43 -7.47 37.67
N LEU A 320 -27.45 -8.13 36.50
CA LEU A 320 -26.45 -7.92 35.45
C LEU A 320 -26.47 -6.49 34.91
N VAL A 321 -27.66 -5.92 34.67
CA VAL A 321 -27.81 -4.53 34.23
C VAL A 321 -27.23 -3.57 35.28
N VAL A 322 -27.53 -3.78 36.57
CA VAL A 322 -26.99 -2.97 37.66
C VAL A 322 -25.47 -3.07 37.71
N ILE A 323 -24.89 -4.26 37.58
CA ILE A 323 -23.44 -4.45 37.53
C ILE A 323 -22.83 -3.68 36.36
N VAL A 324 -23.40 -3.78 35.17
CA VAL A 324 -22.92 -3.06 33.98
C VAL A 324 -22.97 -1.54 34.20
N VAL A 325 -24.08 -1.02 34.73
CA VAL A 325 -24.22 0.41 35.04
C VAL A 325 -23.17 0.85 36.06
N VAL A 326 -22.95 0.08 37.14
CA VAL A 326 -21.92 0.39 38.14
C VAL A 326 -20.54 0.40 37.51
N VAL A 327 -20.19 -0.59 36.69
CA VAL A 327 -18.89 -0.65 35.99
C VAL A 327 -18.72 0.57 35.08
N VAL A 328 -19.74 0.94 34.31
CA VAL A 328 -19.69 2.14 33.44
C VAL A 328 -19.49 3.40 34.27
N VAL A 329 -20.21 3.57 35.37
CA VAL A 329 -20.05 4.73 36.27
C VAL A 329 -18.64 4.78 36.84
N VAL A 330 -18.09 3.65 37.30
CA VAL A 330 -16.72 3.58 37.83
C VAL A 330 -15.71 3.97 36.75
N VAL A 331 -15.84 3.44 35.53
CA VAL A 331 -14.96 3.79 34.41
C VAL A 331 -15.03 5.28 34.08
N VAL A 332 -16.24 5.86 34.01
CA VAL A 332 -16.41 7.29 33.76
C VAL A 332 -15.76 8.12 34.87
N VAL A 333 -15.95 7.76 36.13
CA VAL A 333 -15.33 8.46 37.27
C VAL A 333 -13.80 8.39 37.19
N VAL A 334 -13.23 7.21 36.89
CA VAL A 334 -11.78 7.04 36.74
C VAL A 334 -11.25 7.93 35.61
N VAL A 335 -11.92 7.94 34.45
CA VAL A 335 -11.53 8.78 33.31
C VAL A 335 -11.57 10.27 33.68
N VAL A 336 -12.64 10.72 34.36
CA VAL A 336 -12.76 12.11 34.81
C VAL A 336 -11.64 12.47 35.78
N VAL A 337 -11.33 11.61 36.75
CA VAL A 337 -10.22 11.83 37.70
C VAL A 337 -8.89 11.93 36.96
N VAL A 338 -8.61 11.03 36.02
CA VAL A 338 -7.38 11.07 35.22
C VAL A 338 -7.27 12.38 34.43
N VAL A 339 -8.36 12.81 33.76
CA VAL A 339 -8.39 14.07 33.02
C VAL A 339 -8.12 15.26 33.94
N VAL A 340 -8.75 15.32 35.11
CA VAL A 340 -8.53 16.38 36.09
C VAL A 340 -7.06 16.41 36.55
N VAL A 341 -6.48 15.25 36.87
CA VAL A 341 -5.06 15.16 37.27
C VAL A 341 -4.15 15.67 36.15
N VAL A 342 -4.38 15.26 34.90
CA VAL A 342 -3.59 15.73 33.74
C VAL A 342 -3.69 17.24 33.59
N VAL A 343 -4.90 17.82 33.67
CA VAL A 343 -5.11 19.27 33.56
C VAL A 343 -4.37 20.02 34.67
N VAL A 344 -4.43 19.53 35.91
CA VAL A 344 -3.71 20.14 37.05
C VAL A 344 -2.19 20.06 36.84
N VAL A 345 -1.66 18.92 36.42
CA VAL A 345 -0.22 18.76 36.14
C VAL A 345 0.24 19.71 35.04
N VAL A 346 -0.52 19.82 33.95
CA VAL A 346 -0.22 20.76 32.85
C VAL A 346 -0.25 22.21 33.34
N ALA A 347 -1.23 22.59 34.16
CA ALA A 347 -1.31 23.93 34.72
C ALA A 347 -0.10 24.26 35.62
N VAL A 348 0.30 23.34 36.50
CA VAL A 348 1.47 23.50 37.37
C VAL A 348 2.75 23.67 36.54
N VAL A 349 2.92 22.85 35.51
CA VAL A 349 4.05 22.96 34.58
C VAL A 349 4.09 24.33 33.91
N ILE A 350 2.95 24.83 33.39
CA ILE A 350 2.88 26.13 32.74
C ILE A 350 3.31 27.24 33.71
N VAL A 351 2.85 27.19 34.97
CA VAL A 351 3.26 28.15 36.00
C VAL A 351 4.77 28.09 36.25
N ILE A 352 5.35 26.89 36.38
CA ILE A 352 6.80 26.71 36.56
C ILE A 352 7.57 27.33 35.38
N VAL A 353 7.14 27.06 34.13
CA VAL A 353 7.77 27.63 32.93
C VAL A 353 7.71 29.16 32.96
N ILE A 354 6.55 29.74 33.28
CA ILE A 354 6.39 31.21 33.37
C ILE A 354 7.34 31.78 34.43
N VAL A 355 7.41 31.18 35.62
CA VAL A 355 8.30 31.62 36.70
C VAL A 355 9.77 31.56 36.26
N VAL A 356 10.21 30.47 35.64
CA VAL A 356 11.58 30.31 35.11
C VAL A 356 11.88 31.37 34.06
N VAL A 357 10.98 31.59 33.10
CA VAL A 357 11.13 32.63 32.07
C VAL A 357 11.24 34.02 32.70
N VAL A 358 10.40 34.35 33.68
CA VAL A 358 10.44 35.64 34.38
C VAL A 358 11.76 35.84 35.13
N ILE A 359 12.25 34.82 35.86
CA ILE A 359 13.54 34.86 36.56
C ILE A 359 14.68 35.10 35.58
N VAL A 360 14.70 34.35 34.48
CA VAL A 360 15.72 34.45 33.42
C VAL A 360 15.72 35.86 32.79
N VAL A 361 14.55 36.39 32.44
CA VAL A 361 14.42 37.73 31.84
C VAL A 361 14.86 38.82 32.83
N ARG A 362 14.55 38.67 34.12
CA ARG A 362 15.01 39.61 35.17
C ARG A 362 16.52 39.54 35.41
N CYS A 363 17.11 38.35 35.43
CA CYS A 363 18.55 38.15 35.61
C CYS A 363 19.35 38.61 34.38
N GLY A 364 18.82 38.41 33.16
CA GLY A 364 19.43 38.86 31.92
C GLY A 364 19.53 40.39 31.78
N ARG A 365 18.70 41.16 32.49
CA ARG A 365 18.76 42.64 32.52
C ARG A 365 19.79 43.22 33.51
N ARG A 366 20.47 42.39 34.32
CA ARG A 366 21.44 42.84 35.35
C ARG A 366 22.92 42.59 35.03
N SER A 367 23.27 41.99 33.89
CA SER A 367 24.67 41.74 33.52
C SER A 367 25.16 42.68 32.40
N PRO A 368 26.13 43.58 32.65
CA PRO A 368 26.72 44.45 31.63
C PRO A 368 27.83 43.82 30.78
N SER A 369 28.10 42.50 30.88
CA SER A 369 29.22 41.87 30.17
C SER A 369 28.75 40.72 29.29
N GLY A 370 28.93 40.86 27.98
CA GLY A 370 28.56 39.85 26.99
C GLY A 370 29.30 38.54 27.19
N SER A 371 28.56 37.49 27.56
CA SER A 371 28.83 36.11 27.14
C SER A 371 27.60 35.21 27.37
N ASN A 372 27.24 34.42 26.35
CA ASN A 372 26.48 33.16 26.33
C ASN A 372 25.22 32.95 27.20
N SER A 373 24.55 34.00 27.66
CA SER A 373 23.29 33.86 28.42
C SER A 373 22.13 33.29 27.59
N SER A 374 22.11 33.49 26.27
CA SER A 374 21.02 33.03 25.38
C SER A 374 20.97 31.50 25.19
N SER A 375 22.10 30.81 25.23
CA SER A 375 22.16 29.35 25.00
C SER A 375 21.66 28.52 26.19
N LEU A 376 21.93 28.97 27.42
CA LEU A 376 21.44 28.32 28.64
C LEU A 376 19.91 28.38 28.75
N VAL A 377 19.29 29.49 28.29
CA VAL A 377 17.84 29.66 28.30
C VAL A 377 17.16 28.69 27.35
N VAL A 378 17.71 28.51 26.14
CA VAL A 378 17.19 27.53 25.17
C VAL A 378 17.31 26.11 25.72
N VAL A 379 18.43 25.77 26.36
CA VAL A 379 18.62 24.43 26.96
C VAL A 379 17.61 24.18 28.08
N VAL A 380 17.38 25.14 28.98
CA VAL A 380 16.40 24.98 30.07
C VAL A 380 14.98 24.84 29.54
N VAL A 381 14.57 25.65 28.55
CA VAL A 381 13.25 25.54 27.93
C VAL A 381 13.07 24.19 27.22
N VAL A 382 14.09 23.74 26.48
CA VAL A 382 14.06 22.43 25.79
C VAL A 382 13.96 21.28 26.79
N VAL A 383 14.73 21.32 27.88
CA VAL A 383 14.66 20.28 28.93
C VAL A 383 13.28 20.26 29.58
N ILE A 384 12.68 21.41 29.89
CA ILE A 384 11.33 21.45 30.47
C ILE A 384 10.30 20.90 29.47
N VAL A 385 10.36 21.30 28.19
CA VAL A 385 9.44 20.77 27.16
C VAL A 385 9.58 19.26 26.99
N VAL A 386 10.81 18.73 27.00
CA VAL A 386 11.06 17.28 26.92
C VAL A 386 10.50 16.55 28.13
N VAL A 387 10.69 17.06 29.35
CA VAL A 387 10.11 16.47 30.57
C VAL A 387 8.58 16.47 30.49
N VAL A 388 7.96 17.53 29.97
CA VAL A 388 6.51 17.62 29.80
C VAL A 388 6.00 16.59 28.79
N VAL A 389 6.66 16.46 27.64
CA VAL A 389 6.30 15.45 26.64
C VAL A 389 6.43 14.05 27.24
N VAL A 390 7.50 13.77 27.99
CA VAL A 390 7.70 12.47 28.62
C VAL A 390 6.63 12.19 29.68
N VAL A 391 6.31 13.14 30.55
CA VAL A 391 5.27 12.96 31.58
C VAL A 391 3.89 12.75 30.93
N VAL A 392 3.55 13.52 29.91
CA VAL A 392 2.27 13.37 29.18
C VAL A 392 2.21 12.01 28.49
N VAL A 393 3.28 11.58 27.82
CA VAL A 393 3.33 10.25 27.16
C VAL A 393 3.20 9.13 28.19
N VAL A 394 3.93 9.19 29.30
CA VAL A 394 3.91 8.15 30.35
C VAL A 394 2.55 8.06 31.08
N VAL A 395 1.84 9.18 31.21
CA VAL A 395 0.50 9.22 31.83
C VAL A 395 -0.61 8.81 30.86
N VAL A 396 -0.40 8.97 29.54
CA VAL A 396 -1.37 8.56 28.51
C VAL A 396 -1.19 7.09 28.10
N GLU A 397 0.01 6.53 28.24
CA GLU A 397 0.31 5.12 27.92
C GLU A 397 0.06 4.13 29.07
N LYS A 398 -0.34 4.59 30.27
CA LYS A 398 -0.76 3.76 31.40
C LYS A 398 -2.23 4.01 31.72
#